data_AF-A0A819DTA9-F1
#
_entry.id   AF-A0A819DTA9-F1
#
_cell.length_a   1.000
_cell.length_b   1.000
_cell.length_c   1.000
_cell.angle_alpha   90.00
_cell.angle_beta   90.00
_cell.angle_gamma   90.00
#
_symmetry.space_group_name_H-M   'P 1'
#
loop_
_entity.id
_entity.type
_entity.pdbx_description
1 polymer ?
#
loop_
_entity_poly.entity_id
_entity_poly.type
_entity_poly.pdbx_seq_one_letter_code
_entity_poly.pdbx_strand_id
1 'polypeptide(L)'
;MLLHLLTIITIINSLTGKPIIARNVSDCTITEDGILLYHGQHSFTKFEHECLPWNDLQTVFTEIINEPNFFNDASIKLAKNYCRNPNMNINGPWCFIQNEGIITMEQCDVCQSLAPRSTLPTDIGSIDEATNDDFNNGFFQNIRDEFKRYFTYIREKFKQIFERIRQGIRKVTSRISEQFD
;
A
#
# COMPACT_ATOMS: atom_id res chain seq x y z
N MET A 1 30.77 -30.65 23.27
CA MET A 1 30.21 -31.32 22.07
C MET A 1 28.74 -30.98 21.82
N LEU A 2 27.83 -31.10 22.80
CA LEU A 2 26.39 -30.86 22.59
C LEU A 2 26.03 -29.39 22.23
N LEU A 3 26.68 -28.40 22.86
CA LEU A 3 26.50 -26.98 22.49
C LEU A 3 26.98 -26.66 21.07
N HIS A 4 28.04 -27.32 20.61
CA HIS A 4 28.55 -27.14 19.24
C HIS A 4 27.59 -27.77 18.22
N LEU A 5 26.93 -28.88 18.55
CA LEU A 5 25.91 -29.47 17.68
C LEU A 5 24.67 -28.57 17.57
N LEU A 6 24.19 -27.98 18.68
CA LEU A 6 23.03 -27.09 18.67
C LEU A 6 23.29 -25.80 17.89
N THR A 7 24.49 -25.23 18.02
CA THR A 7 24.90 -24.06 17.23
C THR A 7 25.07 -24.39 15.75
N ILE A 8 25.59 -25.56 15.41
CA ILE A 8 25.65 -26.04 14.03
C ILE A 8 24.24 -26.26 13.46
N ILE A 9 23.29 -26.80 14.25
CA ILE A 9 21.89 -26.98 13.82
C ILE A 9 21.21 -25.64 13.59
N THR A 10 21.38 -24.64 14.46
CA THR A 10 20.82 -23.30 14.23
C THR A 10 21.45 -22.60 13.03
N ILE A 11 22.77 -22.76 12.81
CA ILE A 11 23.44 -22.24 11.62
C ILE A 11 22.93 -22.95 10.36
N ILE A 12 22.80 -24.29 10.37
CA ILE A 12 22.24 -25.05 9.24
C ILE A 12 20.80 -24.61 8.96
N ASN A 13 19.95 -24.46 9.98
CA ASN A 13 18.57 -23.97 9.82
C ASN A 13 18.50 -22.52 9.31
N SER A 14 19.54 -21.72 9.54
CA SER A 14 19.68 -20.36 8.99
C SER A 14 20.27 -20.35 7.56
N LEU A 15 21.03 -21.39 7.18
CA LEU A 15 21.63 -21.58 5.86
C LEU A 15 20.70 -22.35 4.90
N THR A 16 19.80 -23.18 5.44
CA THR A 16 18.60 -23.61 4.73
C THR A 16 17.68 -22.40 4.70
N GLY A 17 17.83 -21.57 3.67
CA GLY A 17 16.95 -20.43 3.44
C GLY A 17 15.50 -20.83 3.68
N LYS A 18 14.71 -19.93 4.30
CA LYS A 18 13.27 -20.13 4.48
C LYS A 18 12.68 -20.70 3.18
N PRO A 19 11.78 -21.68 3.25
CA PRO A 19 11.25 -22.32 2.05
C PRO A 19 10.74 -21.22 1.12
N ILE A 20 11.36 -21.11 -0.06
CA ILE A 20 10.88 -20.22 -1.12
C ILE A 20 9.54 -20.81 -1.53
N ILE A 21 8.46 -20.33 -0.89
CA ILE A 21 7.11 -20.61 -1.36
C ILE A 21 7.10 -20.06 -2.78
N ALA A 22 7.07 -20.96 -3.76
CA ALA A 22 7.14 -20.62 -5.17
C ALA A 22 6.09 -19.55 -5.45
N ARG A 23 6.53 -18.39 -5.95
CA ARG A 23 5.66 -17.27 -6.30
C ARG A 23 4.81 -17.70 -7.49
N ASN A 24 3.60 -18.15 -7.22
CA ASN A 24 2.70 -18.60 -8.28
C ASN A 24 2.01 -17.39 -8.90
N VAL A 25 2.35 -17.09 -10.15
CA VAL A 25 1.79 -15.96 -10.91
C VAL A 25 0.26 -16.08 -11.04
N SER A 26 -0.31 -17.29 -10.95
CA SER A 26 -1.77 -17.47 -10.98
C SER A 26 -2.49 -16.85 -9.78
N ASP A 27 -1.77 -16.51 -8.72
CA ASP A 27 -2.34 -15.88 -7.52
C ASP A 27 -2.53 -14.37 -7.69
N CYS A 28 -2.17 -13.82 -8.85
CA CYS A 28 -2.20 -12.39 -9.14
C CYS A 28 -3.34 -12.04 -10.09
N THR A 29 -4.03 -10.93 -9.79
CA THR A 29 -5.14 -10.39 -10.59
C THR A 29 -4.87 -8.92 -10.89
N ILE A 30 -5.21 -8.46 -12.10
CA ILE A 30 -5.19 -7.05 -12.47
C ILE A 30 -6.64 -6.56 -12.54
N THR A 31 -6.97 -5.46 -11.86
CA THR A 31 -8.29 -4.82 -11.99
C THR A 31 -8.43 -4.08 -13.32
N GLU A 32 -9.63 -3.64 -13.67
CA GLU A 32 -9.86 -2.81 -14.87
C GLU A 32 -9.02 -1.53 -14.87
N ASP A 33 -8.76 -0.97 -13.68
CA ASP A 33 -7.92 0.23 -13.48
C ASP A 33 -6.41 -0.06 -13.48
N GLY A 34 -6.00 -1.29 -13.79
CA GLY A 34 -4.58 -1.69 -13.81
C GLY A 34 -3.97 -1.94 -12.43
N ILE A 35 -4.78 -2.08 -11.37
CA ILE A 35 -4.29 -2.33 -10.02
C ILE A 35 -3.99 -3.81 -9.83
N LEU A 36 -2.81 -4.09 -9.28
CA LEU A 36 -2.33 -5.45 -9.06
C LEU A 36 -2.72 -5.95 -7.66
N LEU A 37 -3.54 -7.00 -7.63
CA LEU A 37 -3.96 -7.72 -6.42
C LEU A 37 -3.24 -9.07 -6.34
N TYR A 38 -2.99 -9.55 -5.13
CA TYR A 38 -2.34 -10.83 -4.88
C TYR A 38 -3.06 -11.60 -3.78
N HIS A 39 -3.44 -12.83 -4.10
CA HIS A 39 -4.26 -13.68 -3.26
C HIS A 39 -3.48 -14.86 -2.65
N GLY A 40 -2.20 -15.00 -2.99
CA GLY A 40 -1.35 -16.09 -2.53
C GLY A 40 -0.83 -15.91 -1.10
N GLN A 41 0.16 -16.72 -0.75
CA GLN A 41 0.66 -16.88 0.62
C GLN A 41 2.11 -16.40 0.82
N HIS A 42 2.67 -15.66 -0.14
CA HIS A 42 4.01 -15.10 0.01
C HIS A 42 4.03 -14.02 1.10
N SER A 43 5.06 -14.05 1.97
CA SER A 43 5.17 -13.23 3.17
C SER A 43 6.55 -12.57 3.32
N PHE A 44 7.21 -12.30 2.21
CA PHE A 44 8.51 -11.63 2.14
C PHE A 44 8.45 -10.44 1.20
N THR A 45 9.19 -9.39 1.53
CA THR A 45 9.32 -8.21 0.67
C THR A 45 10.30 -8.49 -0.47
N LYS A 46 10.39 -7.57 -1.42
CA LYS A 46 11.41 -7.59 -2.49
C LYS A 46 12.84 -7.68 -1.93
N PHE A 47 13.07 -7.20 -0.70
CA PHE A 47 14.36 -7.23 -0.02
C PHE A 47 14.50 -8.41 0.93
N GLU A 48 13.61 -9.41 0.84
CA GLU A 48 13.60 -10.62 1.67
C GLU A 48 13.37 -10.34 3.17
N HIS A 49 12.81 -9.17 3.51
CA HIS A 49 12.35 -8.90 4.87
C HIS A 49 11.04 -9.62 5.13
N GLU A 50 10.89 -10.21 6.31
CA GLU A 50 9.68 -10.92 6.71
C GLU A 50 8.56 -9.94 7.03
N CYS A 51 7.39 -10.19 6.44
CA CYS A 51 6.19 -9.41 6.70
C CYS A 51 5.68 -9.63 8.14
N LEU A 52 5.30 -8.53 8.79
CA LEU A 52 4.58 -8.54 10.05
C LEU A 52 3.13 -9.02 9.87
N PRO A 53 2.54 -9.68 10.89
CA PRO A 53 1.13 -10.05 10.85
C PRO A 53 0.22 -8.81 10.82
N TRP A 54 -0.67 -8.75 9.84
CA TRP A 54 -1.61 -7.63 9.68
C TRP A 54 -2.48 -7.41 10.92
N ASN A 55 -2.85 -8.50 11.60
CA ASN A 55 -3.67 -8.45 12.80
C ASN A 55 -2.98 -7.74 13.97
N ASP A 56 -1.66 -7.90 14.11
CA ASP A 56 -0.89 -7.30 15.21
C ASP A 56 -0.79 -5.77 15.06
N LEU A 57 -0.87 -5.31 13.81
CA LEU A 57 -0.78 -3.91 13.43
C LEU A 57 -2.07 -3.12 13.66
N GLN A 58 -3.20 -3.78 13.94
CA GLN A 58 -4.45 -3.09 14.27
C GLN A 58 -4.30 -2.12 15.44
N THR A 59 -3.42 -2.42 16.39
CA THR A 59 -3.17 -1.58 17.57
C THR A 59 -2.33 -0.34 17.26
N VAL A 60 -1.52 -0.39 16.20
CA VAL A 60 -0.61 0.69 15.78
C VAL A 60 -1.25 1.57 14.70
N PHE A 61 -1.98 0.96 13.76
CA PHE A 61 -2.58 1.62 12.60
C PHE A 61 -4.10 1.44 12.57
N THR A 62 -4.77 1.62 13.71
CA THR A 62 -6.21 1.39 13.88
C THR A 62 -7.06 2.13 12.86
N GLU A 63 -6.75 3.42 12.61
CA GLU A 63 -7.51 4.29 11.70
C GLU A 63 -7.43 3.86 10.23
N ILE A 64 -6.43 3.06 9.84
CA ILE A 64 -6.23 2.65 8.45
C ILE A 64 -6.74 1.21 8.27
N ILE A 65 -6.33 0.31 9.17
CA ILE A 65 -6.58 -1.13 9.01
C ILE A 65 -8.05 -1.51 9.27
N ASN A 66 -8.75 -0.76 10.13
CA ASN A 66 -10.15 -1.04 10.44
C ASN A 66 -11.13 -0.33 9.50
N GLU A 67 -10.64 0.43 8.51
CA GLU A 67 -11.52 1.03 7.51
C GLU A 67 -12.32 -0.05 6.79
N PRO A 68 -13.64 0.13 6.62
CA PRO A 68 -14.46 -0.81 5.87
C PRO A 68 -13.87 -1.03 4.47
N ASN A 69 -13.79 -2.28 4.05
CA ASN A 69 -13.24 -2.71 2.76
C ASN A 69 -11.74 -2.44 2.56
N PHE A 70 -10.97 -2.09 3.60
CA PHE A 70 -9.52 -1.95 3.44
C PHE A 70 -8.91 -3.18 2.78
N PHE A 71 -9.25 -4.39 3.23
CA PHE A 71 -8.89 -5.61 2.52
C PHE A 71 -9.94 -5.96 1.45
N ASN A 72 -9.92 -5.27 0.31
CA ASN A 72 -10.93 -5.42 -0.76
C ASN A 72 -11.21 -6.88 -1.21
N ASP A 73 -10.22 -7.76 -1.09
CA ASP A 73 -10.22 -9.13 -1.59
C ASP A 73 -10.02 -10.21 -0.51
N ALA A 74 -9.87 -9.81 0.76
CA ALA A 74 -9.59 -10.71 1.87
C ALA A 74 -10.13 -10.14 3.19
N SER A 75 -10.21 -10.92 4.26
CA SER A 75 -10.29 -10.32 5.60
C SER A 75 -8.89 -10.17 6.16
N ILE A 76 -8.69 -9.25 7.11
CA ILE A 76 -7.43 -9.12 7.84
C ILE A 76 -6.95 -10.45 8.45
N LYS A 77 -7.90 -11.27 8.94
CA LYS A 77 -7.62 -12.59 9.51
C LYS A 77 -7.11 -13.58 8.45
N LEU A 78 -7.65 -13.51 7.24
CA LEU A 78 -7.20 -14.35 6.12
C LEU A 78 -5.89 -13.84 5.50
N ALA A 79 -5.62 -12.54 5.59
CA ALA A 79 -4.37 -11.94 5.12
C ALA A 79 -3.15 -12.42 5.92
N LYS A 80 -3.31 -12.84 7.18
CA LYS A 80 -2.21 -13.30 8.07
C LYS A 80 -1.04 -12.31 8.06
N ASN A 81 0.11 -12.69 7.48
CA ASN A 81 1.25 -11.83 7.19
C ASN A 81 1.62 -11.87 5.69
N TYR A 82 0.68 -12.26 4.84
CA TYR A 82 0.90 -12.35 3.40
C TYR A 82 0.88 -10.97 2.76
N CYS A 83 1.65 -10.80 1.68
CA CYS A 83 1.63 -9.59 0.87
C CYS A 83 0.20 -9.29 0.39
N ARG A 84 -0.28 -8.07 0.56
CA ARG A 84 -1.62 -7.66 0.11
C ARG A 84 -1.58 -6.25 -0.46
N ASN A 85 -2.62 -5.88 -1.19
CA ASN A 85 -2.75 -4.53 -1.73
C ASN A 85 -4.09 -3.87 -1.31
N PRO A 86 -4.32 -3.70 0.00
CA PRO A 86 -5.60 -3.24 0.52
C PRO A 86 -5.97 -1.82 0.06
N ASN A 87 -4.98 -0.94 -0.09
CA ASN A 87 -5.17 0.44 -0.49
C ASN A 87 -5.05 0.68 -2.00
N MET A 88 -5.11 -0.37 -2.83
CA MET A 88 -5.00 -0.27 -4.29
C MET A 88 -3.75 0.50 -4.75
N ASN A 89 -2.61 0.26 -4.09
CA ASN A 89 -1.33 0.85 -4.45
C ASN A 89 -0.95 0.45 -5.89
N ILE A 90 -0.67 1.43 -6.74
CA ILE A 90 -0.26 1.21 -8.14
C ILE A 90 1.04 0.42 -8.26
N ASN A 91 1.89 0.45 -7.24
CA ASN A 91 3.13 -0.34 -7.22
C ASN A 91 2.90 -1.81 -6.82
N GLY A 92 1.64 -2.20 -6.57
CA GLY A 92 1.26 -3.57 -6.30
C GLY A 92 1.32 -3.96 -4.82
N PRO A 93 1.31 -5.27 -4.53
CA PRO A 93 1.24 -5.81 -3.18
C PRO A 93 2.43 -5.42 -2.31
N TRP A 94 2.16 -5.22 -1.03
CA TRP A 94 3.12 -4.80 -0.03
C TRP A 94 2.78 -5.42 1.33
N CYS A 95 3.66 -5.24 2.30
CA CYS A 95 3.40 -5.56 3.70
C CYS A 95 4.19 -4.62 4.62
N PHE A 96 3.93 -4.69 5.92
CA PHE A 96 4.74 -4.00 6.91
C PHE A 96 5.89 -4.89 7.37
N ILE A 97 7.03 -4.27 7.66
CA ILE A 97 8.20 -4.90 8.27
C ILE A 97 8.63 -4.10 9.48
N GLN A 98 9.39 -4.72 10.38
CA GLN A 98 10.01 -4.04 11.50
C GLN A 98 11.52 -4.12 11.35
N ASN A 99 12.16 -2.95 11.20
CA ASN A 99 13.61 -2.84 11.19
C ASN A 99 14.05 -1.89 12.30
N GLU A 100 14.95 -2.35 13.17
CA GLU A 100 15.48 -1.56 14.29
C GLU A 100 14.40 -0.92 15.19
N GLY A 101 13.26 -1.59 15.36
CA GLY A 101 12.15 -1.08 16.17
C GLY A 101 11.20 -0.12 15.45
N ILE A 102 11.47 0.20 14.19
CA ILE A 102 10.64 1.07 13.35
C ILE A 102 9.81 0.20 12.41
N ILE A 103 8.49 0.41 12.41
CA ILE A 103 7.57 -0.27 11.51
C ILE A 103 7.44 0.55 10.22
N THR A 104 7.75 -0.07 9.08
CA THR A 104 7.70 0.57 7.76
C THR A 104 6.97 -0.31 6.76
N MET A 105 6.47 0.32 5.69
CA MET A 105 5.84 -0.35 4.56
C MET A 105 6.90 -0.72 3.52
N GLU A 106 6.88 -1.95 3.01
CA GLU A 106 7.77 -2.40 1.93
C GLU A 106 7.01 -3.19 0.85
N GLN A 107 7.47 -3.05 -0.40
CA GLN A 107 6.86 -3.71 -1.55
C GLN A 107 7.22 -5.19 -1.61
N CYS A 108 6.27 -6.01 -2.06
CA CYS A 108 6.49 -7.42 -2.32
C CYS A 108 6.72 -7.70 -3.81
N ASP A 109 7.58 -8.68 -4.08
CA ASP A 109 7.88 -9.11 -5.43
C ASP A 109 7.08 -10.37 -5.81
N VAL A 110 5.75 -10.26 -5.95
CA VAL A 110 4.87 -11.44 -6.13
C VAL A 110 4.22 -11.58 -7.50
N CYS A 111 4.16 -10.48 -8.28
CA CYS A 111 3.38 -10.42 -9.52
C CYS A 111 4.14 -9.73 -10.68
N GLN A 112 5.49 -9.73 -10.64
CA GLN A 112 6.35 -9.00 -11.59
C GLN A 112 6.10 -9.33 -13.07
N SER A 113 5.67 -10.55 -13.41
CA SER A 113 5.39 -10.94 -14.80
C SER A 113 4.09 -10.36 -15.36
N LEU A 114 3.21 -9.83 -14.50
CA LEU A 114 1.92 -9.25 -14.87
C LEU A 114 1.91 -7.72 -14.78
N ALA A 115 2.88 -7.13 -14.09
CA ALA A 115 3.09 -5.69 -14.16
C ALA A 115 3.41 -5.31 -15.61
N PRO A 116 2.84 -4.21 -16.16
CA PRO A 116 3.29 -3.67 -17.43
C PRO A 116 4.81 -3.54 -17.35
N ARG A 117 5.53 -4.24 -18.24
CA ARG A 117 6.99 -4.18 -18.27
C ARG A 117 7.36 -2.71 -18.26
N SER A 118 8.03 -2.24 -17.21
CA SER A 118 8.74 -0.97 -17.26
C SER A 118 9.84 -1.16 -18.29
N THR A 119 9.49 -0.90 -19.55
CA THR A 119 10.46 -0.79 -20.62
C THR A 119 11.28 0.45 -20.30
N LEU A 120 12.37 0.28 -19.55
CA LEU A 120 13.55 1.04 -19.90
C LEU A 120 13.80 0.71 -21.39
N PRO A 121 13.75 1.70 -22.30
CA PRO A 121 13.85 1.42 -23.73
C PRO A 121 15.24 0.83 -23.97
N THR A 122 15.31 -0.46 -24.29
CA THR A 122 16.57 -1.12 -24.69
C THR A 122 16.55 -1.59 -26.12
N ASP A 123 15.52 -1.28 -26.91
CA ASP A 123 15.54 -1.58 -28.34
C ASP A 123 14.90 -0.44 -29.14
N ILE A 124 15.74 0.21 -29.95
CA ILE A 124 15.31 1.05 -31.07
C ILE A 124 14.94 0.07 -32.18
N GLY A 125 13.65 -0.23 -32.32
CA GLY A 125 13.18 -1.05 -33.43
C GLY A 125 11.68 -1.33 -33.36
N SER A 126 10.95 -0.76 -34.32
CA SER A 126 9.54 -1.04 -34.65
C SER A 126 8.50 -0.27 -33.82
N ILE A 127 8.33 1.01 -34.15
CA ILE A 127 7.06 1.71 -33.93
C ILE A 127 6.30 1.63 -35.26
N ASP A 128 5.26 0.79 -35.29
CA ASP A 128 4.16 1.01 -36.22
C ASP A 128 3.34 2.16 -35.64
N GLU A 129 3.26 3.27 -36.38
CA GLU A 129 2.56 4.50 -36.02
C GLU A 129 1.05 4.27 -35.89
N ALA A 130 0.61 3.93 -34.70
CA ALA A 130 -0.71 4.31 -34.19
C ALA A 130 -0.49 5.24 -32.99
N THR A 131 -1.12 6.41 -33.08
CA THR A 131 -0.87 7.65 -32.33
C THR A 131 -0.71 7.49 -30.81
N ASN A 132 0.54 7.61 -30.36
CA ASN A 132 0.93 7.76 -28.94
C ASN A 132 0.26 8.98 -28.26
N ASP A 133 -0.33 9.90 -29.02
CA ASP A 133 -1.00 11.08 -28.49
C ASP A 133 -2.42 10.80 -27.95
N ASP A 134 -3.16 9.82 -28.48
CA ASP A 134 -4.56 9.61 -28.06
C ASP A 134 -4.67 8.81 -26.75
N PHE A 135 -3.79 7.82 -26.56
CA PHE A 135 -3.76 7.01 -25.34
C PHE A 135 -3.28 7.82 -24.12
N ASN A 136 -2.22 8.61 -24.29
CA ASN A 136 -1.71 9.48 -23.23
C ASN A 136 -2.75 10.54 -22.84
N ASN A 137 -3.43 11.15 -23.81
CA ASN A 137 -4.45 12.14 -23.49
C ASN A 137 -5.67 11.54 -22.78
N GLY A 138 -6.14 10.34 -23.11
CA GLY A 138 -7.28 9.73 -22.41
C GLY A 138 -6.97 9.31 -20.97
N PHE A 139 -5.87 8.58 -20.77
CA PHE A 139 -5.49 8.03 -19.46
C PHE A 139 -5.10 9.13 -18.46
N PHE A 140 -4.28 10.09 -18.87
CA PHE A 140 -3.86 11.18 -17.98
C PHE A 140 -5.02 12.14 -17.64
N GLN A 141 -6.05 12.24 -18.49
CA GLN A 141 -7.23 13.05 -18.16
C GLN A 141 -8.11 12.37 -17.11
N ASN A 142 -8.30 11.05 -17.18
CA ASN A 142 -9.04 10.32 -16.15
C ASN A 142 -8.35 10.44 -14.78
N ILE A 143 -7.03 10.21 -14.73
CA ILE A 143 -6.22 10.39 -13.51
C ILE A 143 -6.32 11.84 -13.00
N ARG A 144 -6.19 12.83 -13.89
CA ARG A 144 -6.32 14.25 -13.53
C ARG A 144 -7.70 14.57 -12.96
N ASP A 145 -8.76 13.99 -13.49
CA ASP A 145 -10.13 14.25 -13.05
C ASP A 145 -10.46 13.55 -11.73
N GLU A 146 -9.92 12.36 -11.47
CA GLU A 146 -9.96 11.74 -10.13
C GLU A 146 -9.21 12.58 -9.10
N PHE A 147 -7.98 13.01 -9.40
CA PHE A 147 -7.22 13.89 -8.50
C PHE A 147 -7.96 15.21 -8.25
N LYS A 148 -8.59 15.81 -9.26
CA LYS A 148 -9.43 17.01 -9.08
C LYS A 148 -10.61 16.74 -8.15
N ARG A 149 -11.29 15.59 -8.28
CA ARG A 149 -12.42 15.22 -7.41
C ARG A 149 -11.96 15.05 -5.97
N TYR A 150 -10.87 14.31 -5.75
CA TYR A 150 -10.29 14.11 -4.42
C TYR A 150 -9.81 15.43 -3.80
N PHE A 151 -9.12 16.27 -4.57
CA PHE A 151 -8.65 17.57 -4.10
C PHE A 151 -9.80 18.52 -3.79
N THR A 152 -10.87 18.49 -4.59
CA THR A 152 -12.10 19.25 -4.33
C THR A 152 -12.76 18.80 -3.03
N TYR A 153 -12.87 17.48 -2.82
CA TYR A 153 -13.39 16.92 -1.57
C TYR A 153 -12.58 17.39 -0.35
N ILE A 154 -11.25 17.29 -0.41
CA ILE A 154 -10.36 17.75 0.66
C ILE A 154 -10.57 19.25 0.93
N ARG A 155 -10.57 20.06 -0.13
CA ARG A 155 -10.76 21.51 -0.04
C ARG A 155 -12.08 21.86 0.65
N GLU A 156 -13.17 21.19 0.31
CA GLU A 156 -14.48 21.42 0.93
C GLU A 156 -14.54 20.96 2.39
N LYS A 157 -13.88 19.84 2.74
CA LYS A 157 -13.75 19.40 4.14
C LYS A 157 -12.95 20.40 4.97
N PHE A 158 -11.82 20.90 4.47
CA PHE A 158 -11.04 21.92 5.14
C PHE A 158 -11.83 23.22 5.34
N LYS A 159 -12.60 23.66 4.34
CA LYS A 159 -13.50 24.83 4.48
C LYS A 159 -14.52 24.63 5.60
N GLN A 160 -15.16 23.46 5.68
CA GLN A 160 -16.13 23.17 6.74
C GLN A 160 -15.50 23.21 8.14
N ILE A 161 -14.30 22.65 8.29
CA ILE A 161 -13.54 22.69 9.55
C ILE A 161 -13.19 24.13 9.91
N PHE A 162 -12.67 24.89 8.95
CA PHE A 162 -12.29 26.29 9.14
C PHE A 162 -13.49 27.16 9.57
N GLU A 163 -14.66 27.00 8.93
CA GLU A 163 -15.86 27.76 9.32
C GLU A 163 -16.36 27.39 10.71
N ARG A 164 -16.29 26.11 11.12
CA ARG A 164 -16.61 25.72 12.49
C ARG A 164 -15.68 26.37 13.51
N ILE A 165 -14.38 26.40 13.23
CA ILE A 165 -13.39 27.08 14.09
C ILE A 165 -13.69 28.58 14.14
N ARG A 166 -13.91 29.22 12.99
CA ARG A 166 -14.22 30.65 12.88
C ARG A 166 -15.48 31.03 13.66
N GLN A 167 -16.54 30.23 13.57
CA GLN A 167 -17.78 30.42 14.34
C GLN A 167 -17.55 30.23 15.85
N GLY A 168 -16.76 29.23 16.23
CA GLY A 168 -16.36 29.00 17.62
C GLY A 168 -15.65 30.22 18.21
N ILE A 169 -14.64 30.75 17.49
CA ILE A 169 -13.89 31.95 17.89
C ILE A 169 -14.83 33.13 18.06
N ARG A 170 -15.70 33.42 17.06
CA ARG A 170 -16.68 34.52 17.12
C ARG A 170 -17.58 34.43 18.36
N LYS A 171 -18.06 33.22 18.68
CA LYS A 171 -18.95 32.99 19.83
C LYS A 171 -18.24 33.15 21.18
N VAL A 172 -16.93 32.94 21.23
CA VAL A 172 -16.11 33.23 22.41
C VAL A 172 -15.85 34.73 22.51
N THR A 173 -15.52 35.40 21.40
CA THR A 173 -15.25 36.84 21.40
C THR A 173 -16.48 37.65 21.79
N SER A 174 -17.68 37.27 21.33
CA SER A 174 -18.92 37.95 21.70
C SER A 174 -19.22 37.85 23.21
N ARG A 175 -19.03 36.67 23.81
CA ARG A 175 -19.24 36.48 25.25
C ARG A 175 -18.23 37.24 26.11
N ILE A 176 -17.00 37.36 25.65
CA ILE A 176 -15.98 38.18 26.31
C ILE A 176 -16.41 39.64 26.26
N SER A 177 -16.85 40.15 25.10
CA SER A 177 -17.33 41.54 24.98
C SER A 177 -18.47 41.85 25.94
N GLU A 178 -19.47 40.97 26.05
CA GLU A 178 -20.61 41.13 26.96
C GLU A 178 -20.23 41.08 28.46
N GLN A 179 -19.05 40.58 28.81
CA GLN A 179 -18.59 40.48 30.19
C GLN A 179 -17.76 41.70 30.64
N PHE A 180 -17.39 42.58 29.70
CA PHE A 180 -16.59 43.79 29.95
C PHE A 180 -17.31 45.10 29.60
N ASP A 181 -18.59 45.04 29.20
CA ASP A 181 -19.54 46.16 29.10
C ASP A 181 -20.49 46.17 30.32
#